data_AF-A0A4U5M0S2-F1
#
_entry.id   AF-A0A4U5M0S2-F1
#
_cell.length_a   1.000
_cell.length_b   1.000
_cell.length_c   1.000
_cell.angle_alpha   90.00
_cell.angle_beta   90.00
_cell.angle_gamma   90.00
#
_symmetry.space_group_name_H-M   'P 1'
#
loop_
_entity.id
_entity.type
_entity.pdbx_description
1 polymer ?
#
loop_
_entity_poly.entity_id
_entity_poly.type
_entity_poly.pdbx_seq_one_letter_code
_entity_poly.pdbx_strand_id
1 'polypeptide(L)'
;MQMCNICFHTSNISYNYGGFCCQSCTAFFRRSVRSDSHFECKHHPALCEAESFVEVRSPRAKRAVLGRIDDVAELNSLPLLTIQQYTTNPTTGLPIVDSMVHAMRTAFQYRDRFTVDQNQHVGDPDVHQLTHADFRRKTFHDLKVFRYMLDYVPIISGLDKLTKDTILRNSMRLFVSYANSFTHFRQPNPLPGVYYMKPDTYVIKNVDKIAALYENDPSARLPTSKEFYGSLARKSLHNFQFILEHVVGFFQREHFQDEDLAILLLLLILQTNEHAAEPKIKEAVLSLKSCWKEIDTYYQRRNKDPSFWGNLLMLVSSFHTSVSANEEVYRTLQFISGKGALIAIEKRGAVENCKSDDF
;
A
#
# COMPACT_ATOMS: atom_id res chain seq x y z
N MET A 1 29.42 -4.96 18.12
CA MET A 1 28.64 -5.85 17.24
C MET A 1 27.98 -4.98 16.18
N GLN A 2 27.85 -5.48 14.95
CA GLN A 2 27.30 -4.72 13.81
C GLN A 2 26.03 -5.42 13.29
N MET A 3 25.15 -4.69 12.61
CA MET A 3 23.92 -5.22 12.03
C MET A 3 24.18 -5.92 10.69
N CYS A 4 23.78 -7.19 10.55
CA CYS A 4 24.05 -7.94 9.33
C CYS A 4 23.19 -7.46 8.14
N ASN A 5 23.82 -7.06 7.03
CA ASN A 5 23.12 -6.56 5.82
C ASN A 5 22.23 -7.60 5.08
N ILE A 6 22.18 -8.85 5.56
CA ILE A 6 21.37 -9.92 4.96
C ILE A 6 20.14 -10.24 5.81
N CYS A 7 20.31 -10.42 7.12
CA CYS A 7 19.20 -10.79 8.02
C CYS A 7 18.84 -9.71 9.05
N PHE A 8 19.56 -8.58 9.03
CA PHE A 8 19.41 -7.44 9.92
C PHE A 8 19.51 -7.77 11.42
N HIS A 9 20.08 -8.93 11.77
CA HIS A 9 20.41 -9.26 13.16
C HIS A 9 21.76 -8.64 13.56
N THR A 10 21.80 -8.06 14.75
CA THR A 10 23.05 -7.61 15.39
C THR A 10 23.90 -8.83 15.73
N SER A 11 25.10 -8.93 15.15
CA SER A 11 25.99 -10.08 15.32
C SER A 11 27.46 -9.69 15.08
N ASN A 12 28.37 -10.65 15.20
CA ASN A 12 29.72 -10.50 14.70
C ASN A 12 29.69 -10.69 13.19
N ILE A 13 30.01 -9.63 12.46
CA ILE A 13 30.04 -9.61 11.00
C ILE A 13 31.45 -9.89 10.53
N SER A 14 31.57 -10.70 9.49
CA SER A 14 32.83 -10.95 8.81
C SER A 14 32.61 -10.91 7.29
N TYR A 15 33.67 -10.62 6.54
CA TYR A 15 33.65 -10.62 5.09
C TYR A 15 33.66 -12.07 4.57
N ASN A 16 32.55 -12.53 4.02
CA ASN A 16 32.37 -13.89 3.50
C ASN A 16 31.71 -13.86 2.12
N TYR A 17 32.21 -14.67 1.19
CA TYR A 17 31.62 -14.83 -0.15
C TYR A 17 31.41 -13.51 -0.91
N GLY A 18 32.30 -12.53 -0.71
CA GLY A 18 32.25 -11.23 -1.39
C GLY A 18 31.41 -10.16 -0.70
N GLY A 19 30.92 -10.36 0.53
CA GLY A 19 30.19 -9.34 1.27
C GLY A 19 30.27 -9.49 2.80
N PHE A 20 29.89 -8.44 3.53
CA PHE A 20 29.84 -8.44 4.99
C PHE A 20 28.54 -9.07 5.50
N CYS A 21 28.63 -10.20 6.20
CA CYS A 21 27.45 -10.85 6.79
C CYS A 21 27.76 -11.61 8.10
N CYS A 22 26.71 -12.02 8.83
CA CYS A 22 26.85 -12.82 10.04
C CYS A 22 27.12 -14.30 9.72
N GLN A 23 27.60 -15.04 10.71
CA GLN A 23 27.91 -16.47 10.59
C GLN A 23 26.69 -17.31 10.19
N SER A 24 25.48 -16.95 10.65
CA SER A 24 24.24 -17.66 10.31
C SER A 24 23.88 -17.54 8.84
N CYS A 25 23.99 -16.33 8.27
CA CYS A 25 23.78 -16.10 6.84
C CYS A 25 24.85 -16.79 5.99
N THR A 26 26.11 -16.73 6.43
CA THR A 26 27.24 -17.44 5.81
C THR A 26 26.99 -18.95 5.75
N ALA A 27 26.58 -19.53 6.88
CA ALA A 27 26.29 -20.97 6.97
C ALA A 27 25.07 -21.37 6.13
N PHE A 28 24.04 -20.52 6.07
CA PHE A 28 22.88 -20.73 5.21
C PHE A 28 23.29 -20.73 3.73
N PHE A 29 23.96 -19.69 3.26
CA PHE A 29 24.44 -19.58 1.87
C PHE A 29 25.33 -20.76 1.48
N ARG A 30 26.29 -21.12 2.35
CA ARG A 30 27.16 -22.27 2.13
C ARG A 30 26.40 -23.59 1.99
N ARG A 31 25.34 -23.80 2.78
CA ARG A 31 24.49 -25.00 2.65
C ARG A 31 23.75 -24.96 1.33
N SER A 32 23.06 -23.87 1.03
CA SER A 32 22.27 -23.69 -0.19
C SER A 32 23.07 -23.94 -1.47
N VAL A 33 24.30 -23.42 -1.55
CA VAL A 33 25.20 -23.64 -2.71
C VAL A 33 25.69 -25.08 -2.77
N ARG A 34 26.05 -25.69 -1.63
CA ARG A 34 26.54 -27.08 -1.60
C ARG A 34 25.48 -28.10 -1.97
N SER A 35 24.23 -27.85 -1.59
CA SER A 35 23.11 -28.74 -1.86
C SER A 35 22.29 -28.35 -3.09
N ASP A 36 22.81 -27.43 -3.92
CA ASP A 36 22.14 -26.89 -5.11
C ASP A 36 20.64 -26.59 -4.87
N SER A 37 20.36 -25.96 -3.73
CA SER A 37 18.99 -25.84 -3.25
C SER A 37 18.29 -24.66 -3.92
N HIS A 38 17.26 -24.96 -4.70
CA HIS A 38 16.31 -23.99 -5.22
C HIS A 38 15.22 -23.73 -4.17
N PHE A 39 15.11 -22.48 -3.72
CA PHE A 39 14.06 -22.07 -2.79
C PHE A 39 12.95 -21.38 -3.57
N GLU A 40 11.75 -21.94 -3.51
CA GLU A 40 10.56 -21.25 -3.96
C GLU A 40 10.08 -20.28 -2.88
N CYS A 41 9.86 -19.04 -3.28
CA CYS A 41 9.30 -18.06 -2.36
C CYS A 41 7.85 -18.46 -2.07
N LYS A 42 7.55 -18.80 -0.82
CA LYS A 42 6.17 -19.08 -0.38
C LYS A 42 5.26 -17.85 -0.48
N HIS A 43 5.86 -16.66 -0.51
CA HIS A 43 5.16 -15.39 -0.68
C HIS A 43 5.29 -14.90 -2.12
N HIS A 44 4.38 -13.99 -2.51
CA HIS A 44 4.41 -13.43 -3.85
C HIS A 44 5.76 -12.74 -4.13
N PRO A 45 6.53 -13.14 -5.17
CA PRO A 45 7.91 -12.70 -5.36
C PRO A 45 8.12 -11.18 -5.37
N ALA A 46 7.11 -10.41 -5.80
CA ALA A 46 7.11 -8.95 -5.85
C ALA A 46 7.07 -8.27 -4.46
N LEU A 47 6.62 -8.97 -3.42
CA LEU A 47 6.64 -8.45 -2.04
C LEU A 47 8.02 -8.60 -1.39
N CYS A 48 8.92 -9.38 -2.00
CA CYS A 48 10.21 -9.73 -1.43
C CYS A 48 11.38 -8.92 -2.00
N GLU A 49 11.18 -7.64 -2.33
CA GLU A 49 12.26 -6.73 -2.73
C GLU A 49 13.09 -6.28 -1.52
N ALA A 50 14.38 -5.98 -1.71
CA ALA A 50 15.33 -5.78 -0.62
C ALA A 50 15.02 -4.57 0.29
N GLU A 51 14.26 -3.59 -0.20
CA GLU A 51 13.91 -2.36 0.53
C GLU A 51 12.76 -2.56 1.53
N SER A 52 11.92 -3.60 1.38
CA SER A 52 10.72 -3.82 2.21
C SER A 52 10.96 -4.71 3.45
N PHE A 53 12.21 -5.03 3.79
CA PHE A 53 12.57 -6.02 4.83
C PHE A 53 13.20 -5.44 6.11
N VAL A 54 12.75 -4.28 6.59
CA VAL A 54 13.20 -3.81 7.90
C VAL A 54 12.61 -4.66 9.05
N GLU A 55 11.47 -5.37 8.89
CA GLU A 55 10.83 -6.02 10.05
C GLU A 55 10.06 -7.36 9.85
N VAL A 56 10.24 -8.11 8.75
CA VAL A 56 9.57 -9.42 8.60
C VAL A 56 10.50 -10.58 8.99
N ARG A 57 10.16 -11.28 10.10
CA ARG A 57 10.88 -12.42 10.72
C ARG A 57 10.86 -13.75 9.93
N SER A 58 11.04 -13.72 8.60
CA SER A 58 11.27 -14.97 7.84
C SER A 58 12.14 -14.76 6.59
N PRO A 59 13.48 -14.75 6.73
CA PRO A 59 14.40 -14.38 5.65
C PRO A 59 15.20 -15.57 5.08
N ARG A 60 14.61 -16.74 4.85
CA ARG A 60 15.37 -17.95 4.45
C ARG A 60 15.42 -18.28 2.96
N ALA A 61 14.95 -17.44 2.03
CA ALA A 61 14.84 -17.89 0.62
C ALA A 61 15.32 -16.93 -0.49
N LYS A 62 15.79 -15.72 -0.21
CA LYS A 62 16.18 -14.80 -1.30
C LYS A 62 17.50 -14.09 -1.03
N ARG A 63 18.62 -14.75 -1.39
CA ARG A 63 19.90 -14.12 -1.82
C ARG A 63 20.96 -15.17 -2.22
N ALA A 64 20.57 -16.12 -3.07
CA ALA A 64 21.53 -16.99 -3.76
C ALA A 64 21.96 -16.46 -5.15
N VAL A 65 21.38 -15.35 -5.65
CA VAL A 65 21.60 -14.88 -7.04
C VAL A 65 21.69 -13.34 -7.18
N LEU A 66 22.45 -12.65 -6.32
CA LEU A 66 22.86 -11.27 -6.65
C LEU A 66 24.37 -11.17 -6.52
N GLY A 67 25.03 -11.25 -7.69
CA GLY A 67 26.40 -10.84 -7.85
C GLY A 67 26.55 -9.36 -7.48
N ARG A 68 27.62 -9.08 -6.74
CA ARG A 68 28.10 -7.76 -6.30
C ARG A 68 27.10 -6.96 -5.46
N ILE A 69 27.34 -7.02 -4.15
CA ILE A 69 26.79 -6.10 -3.17
C ILE A 69 27.79 -4.94 -3.09
N ASP A 70 27.59 -3.91 -3.89
CA ASP A 70 28.22 -2.60 -3.67
C ASP A 70 27.18 -1.65 -3.08
N ASP A 71 27.61 -0.93 -2.04
CA ASP A 71 26.97 0.17 -1.31
C ASP A 71 25.62 -0.06 -0.60
N VAL A 72 25.66 -0.18 0.73
CA VAL A 72 24.60 0.33 1.62
C VAL A 72 25.21 0.85 2.93
N ALA A 73 24.93 2.13 3.21
CA ALA A 73 25.35 2.91 4.36
C ALA A 73 24.59 2.58 5.66
N GLU A 74 25.14 3.09 6.77
CA GLU A 74 24.78 2.84 8.17
C GLU A 74 23.29 3.04 8.52
N LEU A 75 22.70 2.06 9.23
CA LEU A 75 21.41 2.20 9.91
C LEU A 75 21.59 1.90 11.41
N ASN A 76 21.26 2.90 12.22
CA ASN A 76 21.30 2.84 13.68
C ASN A 76 20.16 1.96 14.23
N SER A 77 20.46 1.29 15.34
CA SER A 77 19.61 0.31 16.02
C SER A 77 18.29 0.89 16.53
N LEU A 78 17.16 0.36 16.05
CA LEU A 78 15.82 0.62 16.57
C LEU A 78 15.45 -0.40 17.67
N PRO A 79 14.69 0.00 18.72
CA PRO A 79 14.19 -0.91 19.75
C PRO A 79 13.04 -1.77 19.22
N LEU A 80 12.99 -3.02 19.67
CA LEU A 80 11.94 -4.00 19.38
C LEU A 80 10.57 -3.50 19.88
N LEU A 81 9.75 -2.98 18.97
CA LEU A 81 8.33 -2.76 19.21
C LEU A 81 7.55 -4.06 19.11
N THR A 82 6.77 -4.34 20.15
CA THR A 82 5.88 -5.49 20.29
C THR A 82 4.92 -5.57 19.11
N ILE A 83 5.05 -6.63 18.31
CA ILE A 83 4.06 -7.00 17.29
C ILE A 83 2.72 -7.19 18.03
N GLN A 84 1.72 -6.35 17.76
CA GLN A 84 0.34 -6.67 18.14
C GLN A 84 -0.02 -7.98 17.43
N GLN A 85 0.02 -9.07 18.18
CA GLN A 85 -0.49 -10.35 17.73
C GLN A 85 -1.99 -10.15 17.51
N TYR A 86 -2.42 -10.16 16.25
CA TYR A 86 -3.83 -10.25 15.91
C TYR A 86 -4.36 -11.54 16.53
N THR A 87 -5.01 -11.43 17.70
CA THR A 87 -5.78 -12.53 18.28
C THR A 87 -6.76 -12.99 17.21
N THR A 88 -6.88 -14.31 17.02
CA THR A 88 -7.86 -14.91 16.10
C THR A 88 -9.26 -14.50 16.57
N ASN A 89 -9.74 -13.36 16.07
CA ASN A 89 -11.04 -12.83 16.43
C ASN A 89 -12.13 -13.83 16.00
N PRO A 90 -13.23 -13.91 16.77
CA PRO A 90 -14.35 -14.77 16.42
C PRO A 90 -14.84 -14.42 15.00
N THR A 91 -14.97 -15.45 14.16
CA THR A 91 -15.53 -15.32 12.81
C THR A 91 -16.98 -14.85 12.90
N THR A 92 -17.43 -13.96 12.01
CA THR A 92 -18.82 -13.50 11.99
C THR A 92 -19.79 -14.59 11.55
N GLY A 93 -19.28 -15.68 10.96
CA GLY A 93 -20.07 -16.76 10.38
C GLY A 93 -20.66 -16.36 9.03
N LEU A 94 -20.07 -15.38 8.36
CA LEU A 94 -20.47 -14.84 7.06
C LEU A 94 -19.27 -15.04 6.12
N PRO A 95 -19.28 -16.09 5.27
CA PRO A 95 -18.07 -16.60 4.65
C PRO A 95 -17.39 -15.60 3.70
N ILE A 96 -18.13 -14.79 2.95
CA ILE A 96 -17.54 -13.77 2.07
C ILE A 96 -16.96 -12.63 2.90
N VAL A 97 -17.69 -12.12 3.90
CA VAL A 97 -17.19 -11.04 4.77
C VAL A 97 -15.96 -11.49 5.55
N ASP A 98 -16.00 -12.67 6.18
CA ASP A 98 -14.89 -13.25 6.93
C ASP A 98 -13.66 -13.50 6.02
N SER A 99 -13.89 -14.01 4.81
CA SER A 99 -12.81 -14.20 3.81
C SER A 99 -12.20 -12.88 3.36
N MET A 100 -13.01 -11.82 3.20
CA MET A 100 -12.51 -10.50 2.83
C MET A 100 -11.70 -9.85 3.95
N VAL A 101 -12.15 -9.99 5.21
CA VAL A 101 -11.37 -9.57 6.39
C VAL A 101 -10.04 -10.32 6.45
N HIS A 102 -10.06 -11.63 6.20
CA HIS A 102 -8.85 -12.43 6.13
C HIS A 102 -7.91 -11.97 5.01
N ALA A 103 -8.44 -11.72 3.80
CA ALA A 103 -7.67 -11.21 2.67
C ALA A 103 -7.01 -9.87 3.00
N MET A 104 -7.77 -8.92 3.57
CA MET A 104 -7.28 -7.61 3.96
C MET A 104 -6.17 -7.72 5.02
N ARG A 105 -6.38 -8.47 6.10
CA ARG A 105 -5.37 -8.66 7.16
C ARG A 105 -4.10 -9.34 6.62
N THR A 106 -4.27 -10.39 5.81
CA THR A 106 -3.17 -11.13 5.19
C THR A 106 -2.36 -10.28 4.22
N ALA A 107 -2.98 -9.35 3.50
CA ALA A 107 -2.25 -8.41 2.65
C ALA A 107 -1.63 -7.27 3.46
N PHE A 108 -2.35 -6.71 4.42
CA PHE A 108 -1.93 -5.49 5.12
C PHE A 108 -0.77 -5.71 6.09
N GLN A 109 -0.47 -6.96 6.45
CA GLN A 109 0.79 -7.28 7.15
C GLN A 109 2.06 -6.90 6.35
N TYR A 110 1.94 -6.70 5.03
CA TYR A 110 3.03 -6.28 4.14
C TYR A 110 3.07 -4.76 3.92
N ARG A 111 2.16 -3.99 4.52
CA ARG A 111 2.26 -2.53 4.54
C ARG A 111 3.26 -2.08 5.60
N ASP A 112 3.79 -0.87 5.43
CA ASP A 112 4.58 -0.20 6.46
C ASP A 112 3.76 -0.15 7.77
N ARG A 113 4.43 -0.41 8.90
CA ARG A 113 3.79 -0.31 10.21
C ARG A 113 3.67 1.14 10.63
N PHE A 114 2.68 1.41 11.47
CA PHE A 114 2.55 2.70 12.14
C PHE A 114 3.46 2.73 13.37
N THR A 115 4.15 3.86 13.57
CA THR A 115 4.86 4.16 14.79
C THR A 115 4.06 5.14 15.66
N VAL A 116 4.23 5.03 16.99
CA VAL A 116 3.68 5.98 17.96
C VAL A 116 4.64 7.16 18.17
N ASP A 117 5.91 6.97 17.83
CA ASP A 117 6.98 7.96 17.99
C ASP A 117 6.89 9.01 16.87
N GLN A 118 6.35 10.18 17.21
CA GLN A 118 6.17 11.27 16.26
C GLN A 118 7.49 11.77 15.63
N ASN A 119 8.65 11.49 16.21
CA ASN A 119 9.95 11.85 15.63
C ASN A 119 10.33 10.99 14.43
N GLN A 120 9.67 9.84 14.26
CA GLN A 120 9.84 8.97 13.09
C GLN A 120 8.87 9.34 11.96
N HIS A 121 7.93 10.26 12.20
CA HIS A 121 7.02 10.74 11.17
C HIS A 121 7.76 11.68 10.21
N VAL A 122 7.62 11.45 8.90
CA VAL A 122 8.25 12.24 7.84
C VAL A 122 7.21 12.94 6.98
N GLY A 123 7.43 14.19 6.60
CA GLY A 123 6.42 14.92 5.83
C GLY A 123 6.69 16.39 5.55
N ASP A 124 7.57 17.03 6.32
CA ASP A 124 8.06 18.37 5.99
C ASP A 124 9.15 18.26 4.91
N PRO A 125 8.94 18.80 3.69
CA PRO A 125 9.95 18.79 2.63
C PRO A 125 11.23 19.54 3.04
N ASP A 126 11.14 20.53 3.93
CA ASP A 126 12.30 21.34 4.34
C ASP A 126 13.22 20.60 5.31
N VAL A 127 12.66 19.65 6.07
CA VAL A 127 13.38 18.91 7.11
C VAL A 127 13.81 17.53 6.62
N HIS A 128 12.90 16.81 5.96
CA HIS A 128 13.07 15.39 5.63
C HIS A 128 13.44 15.16 4.16
N GLN A 129 13.50 16.22 3.35
CA GLN A 129 13.72 16.13 1.89
C GLN A 129 12.72 15.19 1.21
N LEU A 130 11.51 15.08 1.75
CA LEU A 130 10.46 14.26 1.15
C LEU A 130 10.09 14.84 -0.21
N THR A 131 10.07 13.99 -1.23
CA THR A 131 9.77 14.35 -2.61
C THR A 131 8.51 13.64 -3.09
N HIS A 132 7.93 14.14 -4.19
CA HIS A 132 6.82 13.44 -4.83
C HIS A 132 7.22 12.04 -5.37
N ALA A 133 8.50 11.82 -5.68
CA ALA A 133 9.01 10.50 -6.06
C ALA A 133 8.85 9.46 -4.93
N ASP A 134 9.03 9.88 -3.67
CA ASP A 134 8.86 9.01 -2.50
C ASP A 134 7.40 8.54 -2.37
N PHE A 135 6.44 9.45 -2.60
CA PHE A 135 5.02 9.10 -2.62
C PHE A 135 4.68 8.15 -3.77
N ARG A 136 5.29 8.30 -4.95
CA ARG A 136 5.09 7.36 -6.05
C ARG A 136 5.60 5.96 -5.70
N ARG A 137 6.80 5.85 -5.14
CA ARG A 137 7.39 4.57 -4.69
C ARG A 137 6.51 3.89 -3.63
N LYS A 138 6.09 4.61 -2.60
CA LYS A 138 5.17 4.09 -1.58
C LYS A 138 3.79 3.72 -2.15
N THR A 139 3.30 4.47 -3.13
CA THR A 139 2.04 4.14 -3.83
C THR A 139 2.18 2.85 -4.65
N PHE A 140 3.30 2.67 -5.34
CA PHE A 140 3.57 1.41 -6.04
C PHE A 140 3.63 0.22 -5.06
N HIS A 141 4.24 0.40 -3.89
CA HIS A 141 4.23 -0.62 -2.83
C HIS A 141 2.82 -0.98 -2.38
N ASP A 142 1.96 0.00 -2.11
CA ASP A 142 0.54 -0.25 -1.77
C ASP A 142 -0.19 -1.02 -2.90
N LEU A 143 0.13 -0.76 -4.17
CA LEU A 143 -0.45 -1.49 -5.30
C LEU A 143 0.06 -2.93 -5.41
N LYS A 144 1.32 -3.21 -5.02
CA LYS A 144 1.83 -4.59 -4.85
C LYS A 144 1.05 -5.32 -3.76
N VAL A 145 0.80 -4.67 -2.64
CA VAL A 145 -0.02 -5.22 -1.54
C VAL A 145 -1.44 -5.49 -2.02
N PHE A 146 -2.05 -4.55 -2.77
CA PHE A 146 -3.39 -4.75 -3.31
C PHE A 146 -3.45 -5.93 -4.28
N ARG A 147 -2.46 -6.05 -5.18
CA ARG A 147 -2.40 -7.18 -6.10
C ARG A 147 -2.32 -8.50 -5.37
N TYR A 148 -1.49 -8.59 -4.34
CA TYR A 148 -1.38 -9.77 -3.50
C TYR A 148 -2.68 -10.08 -2.74
N MET A 149 -3.39 -9.05 -2.27
CA MET A 149 -4.69 -9.22 -1.61
C MET A 149 -5.69 -9.97 -2.50
N LEU A 150 -5.69 -9.70 -3.82
CA LEU A 150 -6.59 -10.36 -4.78
C LEU A 150 -6.41 -11.88 -4.83
N ASP A 151 -5.27 -12.42 -4.39
CA ASP A 151 -5.06 -13.88 -4.30
C ASP A 151 -5.84 -14.52 -3.13
N TYR A 152 -6.41 -13.71 -2.23
CA TYR A 152 -7.19 -14.15 -1.08
C TYR A 152 -8.64 -13.65 -1.09
N VAL A 153 -8.98 -12.70 -1.97
CA VAL A 153 -10.35 -12.18 -2.06
C VAL A 153 -11.31 -13.32 -2.45
N PRO A 154 -12.46 -13.46 -1.76
CA PRO A 154 -13.44 -14.50 -2.08
C PRO A 154 -13.85 -14.44 -3.55
N ILE A 155 -13.98 -15.61 -4.19
CA ILE A 155 -14.28 -15.80 -5.63
C ILE A 155 -13.15 -15.35 -6.56
N ILE A 156 -12.59 -14.15 -6.36
CA ILE A 156 -11.52 -13.58 -7.19
C ILE A 156 -10.20 -14.36 -7.07
N SER A 157 -9.92 -14.94 -5.90
CA SER A 157 -8.72 -15.76 -5.64
C SER A 157 -8.55 -16.92 -6.64
N GLY A 158 -9.65 -17.50 -7.12
CA GLY A 158 -9.67 -18.59 -8.09
C GLY A 158 -9.46 -18.18 -9.55
N LEU A 159 -9.39 -16.88 -9.84
CA LEU A 159 -9.17 -16.37 -11.20
C LEU A 159 -7.69 -16.49 -11.60
N ASP A 160 -7.45 -16.52 -12.90
CA ASP A 160 -6.08 -16.54 -13.43
C ASP A 160 -5.36 -15.19 -13.21
N LYS A 161 -4.03 -15.21 -13.33
CA LYS A 161 -3.19 -14.05 -13.06
C LYS A 161 -3.60 -12.84 -13.89
N LEU A 162 -3.87 -13.03 -15.18
CA LEU A 162 -4.16 -11.94 -16.11
C LEU A 162 -5.49 -11.27 -15.75
N THR A 163 -6.52 -12.06 -15.43
CA THR A 163 -7.82 -11.53 -14.99
C THR A 163 -7.66 -10.74 -13.67
N LYS A 164 -6.86 -11.21 -12.72
CA LYS A 164 -6.57 -10.46 -11.48
C LYS A 164 -5.80 -9.16 -11.73
N ASP A 165 -4.85 -9.16 -12.66
CA ASP A 165 -4.15 -7.94 -13.08
C ASP A 165 -5.11 -6.94 -13.74
N THR A 166 -6.12 -7.41 -14.49
CA THR A 166 -7.19 -6.56 -15.02
C THR A 166 -8.05 -5.95 -13.91
N ILE A 167 -8.47 -6.75 -12.92
CA ILE A 167 -9.23 -6.25 -11.76
C ILE A 167 -8.41 -5.18 -11.01
N LEU A 168 -7.12 -5.42 -10.79
CA LEU A 168 -6.22 -4.43 -10.21
C LEU A 168 -6.25 -3.12 -11.01
N ARG A 169 -6.05 -3.16 -12.34
CA ARG A 169 -6.03 -1.95 -13.18
C ARG A 169 -7.34 -1.16 -13.12
N ASN A 170 -8.48 -1.85 -13.05
CA ASN A 170 -9.78 -1.21 -12.91
C ASN A 170 -9.96 -0.54 -11.54
N SER A 171 -9.45 -1.18 -10.48
CA SER A 171 -9.68 -0.75 -9.09
C SER A 171 -8.58 0.13 -8.48
N MET A 172 -7.38 0.18 -9.08
CA MET A 172 -6.18 0.73 -8.43
C MET A 172 -6.32 2.20 -7.99
N ARG A 173 -7.04 3.04 -8.75
CA ARG A 173 -7.16 4.47 -8.42
C ARG A 173 -8.00 4.70 -7.17
N LEU A 174 -9.16 4.04 -7.11
CA LEU A 174 -10.00 4.08 -5.92
C LEU A 174 -9.29 3.40 -4.74
N PHE A 175 -8.58 2.30 -4.98
CA PHE A 175 -7.79 1.64 -3.94
C PHE A 175 -6.74 2.58 -3.34
N VAL A 176 -6.00 3.34 -4.15
CA VAL A 176 -5.01 4.32 -3.64
C VAL A 176 -5.69 5.39 -2.78
N SER A 177 -6.86 5.88 -3.20
CA SER A 177 -7.63 6.83 -2.40
C SER A 177 -8.08 6.22 -1.07
N TYR A 178 -8.63 5.00 -1.10
CA TYR A 178 -8.97 4.21 0.09
C TYR A 178 -7.75 3.99 1.00
N ALA A 179 -6.61 3.58 0.46
CA ALA A 179 -5.40 3.26 1.22
C ALA A 179 -4.86 4.50 1.94
N ASN A 180 -4.89 5.66 1.29
CA ASN A 180 -4.50 6.93 1.90
C ASN A 180 -5.46 7.31 3.04
N SER A 181 -6.77 7.24 2.81
CA SER A 181 -7.78 7.54 3.85
C SER A 181 -7.71 6.58 5.04
N PHE A 182 -7.53 5.28 4.77
CA PHE A 182 -7.32 4.25 5.79
C PHE A 182 -6.07 4.56 6.62
N THR A 183 -4.99 4.97 5.96
CA THR A 183 -3.73 5.30 6.64
C THR A 183 -3.94 6.45 7.61
N HIS A 184 -4.55 7.54 7.15
CA HIS A 184 -4.85 8.67 8.01
C HIS A 184 -5.73 8.28 9.20
N PHE A 185 -6.79 7.52 8.94
CA PHE A 185 -7.72 7.08 9.97
C PHE A 185 -7.06 6.20 11.03
N ARG A 186 -6.10 5.35 10.64
CA ARG A 186 -5.40 4.44 11.54
C ARG A 186 -4.15 5.01 12.17
N GLN A 187 -3.68 6.19 11.75
CA GLN A 187 -2.46 6.78 12.28
C GLN A 187 -2.62 7.05 13.79
N PRO A 188 -1.82 6.43 14.66
CA PRO A 188 -1.79 6.77 16.08
C PRO A 188 -1.19 8.17 16.26
N ASN A 189 -1.78 8.96 17.16
CA ASN A 189 -1.31 10.30 17.51
C ASN A 189 -1.05 11.20 16.27
N PRO A 190 -2.05 11.43 15.41
CA PRO A 190 -1.86 12.23 14.20
C PRO A 190 -1.45 13.66 14.55
N LEU A 191 -0.46 14.19 13.85
CA LEU A 191 -0.05 15.59 14.01
C LEU A 191 -1.18 16.55 13.57
N PRO A 192 -1.33 17.71 14.23
CA PRO A 192 -2.29 18.72 13.80
C PRO A 192 -1.87 19.32 12.45
N GLY A 193 -2.85 19.66 11.60
CA GLY A 193 -2.57 20.38 10.35
C GLY A 193 -1.91 19.55 9.24
N VAL A 194 -1.81 18.22 9.39
CA VAL A 194 -1.24 17.34 8.35
C VAL A 194 -2.27 16.36 7.77
N TYR A 195 -1.92 15.72 6.66
CA TYR A 195 -2.63 14.60 6.08
C TYR A 195 -1.67 13.43 5.84
N TYR A 196 -1.80 12.36 6.64
CA TYR A 196 -1.06 11.11 6.43
C TYR A 196 -1.54 10.37 5.18
N MET A 197 -0.70 10.31 4.16
CA MET A 197 -0.99 9.57 2.93
C MET A 197 -0.44 8.14 2.98
N LYS A 198 0.66 7.91 3.71
CA LYS A 198 1.28 6.60 3.95
C LYS A 198 1.64 6.47 5.43
N PRO A 199 1.85 5.25 5.97
CA PRO A 199 2.20 5.09 7.38
C PRO A 199 3.38 5.98 7.74
N ASP A 200 3.17 6.80 8.76
CA ASP A 200 4.15 7.77 9.29
C ASP A 200 4.63 8.82 8.26
N THR A 201 4.04 8.85 7.06
CA THR A 201 4.38 9.79 5.99
C THR A 201 3.20 10.71 5.70
N TYR A 202 3.39 12.00 5.92
CA TYR A 202 2.33 13.00 5.79
C TYR A 202 2.67 14.12 4.82
N VAL A 203 1.65 14.88 4.45
CA VAL A 203 1.80 16.19 3.80
C VAL A 203 1.30 17.28 4.74
N ILE A 204 2.05 18.37 4.85
CA ILE A 204 1.58 19.57 5.57
C ILE A 204 0.49 20.22 4.72
N LYS A 205 -0.67 20.54 5.33
CA LYS A 205 -1.81 21.16 4.63
C LYS A 205 -1.57 22.65 4.35
N ASN A 206 -0.53 22.93 3.58
CA ASN A 206 -0.10 24.26 3.17
C ASN A 206 0.28 24.22 1.69
N VAL A 207 -0.16 25.22 0.92
CA VAL A 207 0.03 25.27 -0.54
C VAL A 207 1.51 25.30 -0.90
N ASP A 208 2.32 26.10 -0.21
CA ASP A 208 3.74 26.27 -0.51
C ASP A 208 4.52 24.98 -0.22
N LYS A 209 4.19 24.27 0.87
CA LYS A 209 4.79 22.98 1.21
C LYS A 209 4.45 21.89 0.18
N ILE A 210 3.20 21.84 -0.28
CA ILE A 210 2.78 20.89 -1.33
C ILE A 210 3.42 21.26 -2.68
N ALA A 211 3.53 22.55 -3.00
CA ALA A 211 4.22 22.99 -4.21
C ALA A 211 5.71 22.61 -4.19
N ALA A 212 6.38 22.82 -3.06
CA ALA A 212 7.78 22.43 -2.86
C ALA A 212 7.98 20.91 -3.02
N LEU A 213 7.05 20.09 -2.52
CA LEU A 213 7.07 18.63 -2.72
C LEU A 213 7.09 18.24 -4.22
N TYR A 214 6.36 18.98 -5.05
CA TYR A 214 6.28 18.76 -6.50
C TYR A 214 7.47 19.35 -7.25
N GLU A 215 7.94 20.53 -6.85
CA GLU A 215 9.09 21.22 -7.43
C GLU A 215 10.39 20.45 -7.20
N ASN A 216 10.55 19.85 -6.02
CA ASN A 216 11.75 19.11 -5.62
C ASN A 216 11.76 17.65 -6.11
N ASP A 217 10.85 17.25 -7.00
CA ASP A 217 10.83 15.90 -7.55
C ASP A 217 12.03 15.67 -8.49
N PRO A 218 12.99 14.80 -8.13
CA PRO A 218 14.22 14.61 -8.91
C PRO A 218 13.94 14.01 -10.30
N SER A 219 12.75 13.46 -10.52
CA SER A 219 12.35 12.92 -11.82
C SER A 219 11.72 13.97 -12.73
N ALA A 220 11.44 15.19 -12.27
CA ALA A 220 10.89 16.25 -13.09
C ALA A 220 11.85 16.61 -14.25
N ARG A 221 11.36 16.55 -15.49
CA ARG A 221 12.16 16.82 -16.70
C ARG A 221 11.78 18.11 -17.40
N LEU A 222 10.57 18.60 -17.16
CA LEU A 222 10.06 19.81 -17.77
C LEU A 222 10.24 20.98 -16.80
N PRO A 223 10.86 22.09 -17.23
CA PRO A 223 10.92 23.29 -16.41
C PRO A 223 9.51 23.87 -16.27
N THR A 224 9.06 24.06 -15.04
CA THR A 224 7.76 24.67 -14.74
C THR A 224 7.91 25.78 -13.72
N SER A 225 7.03 26.78 -13.79
CA SER A 225 7.08 27.93 -12.87
C SER A 225 6.60 27.57 -11.47
N LYS A 226 6.99 28.37 -10.46
CA LYS A 226 6.44 28.27 -9.10
C LYS A 226 4.92 28.42 -9.07
N GLU A 227 4.38 29.32 -9.89
CA GLU A 227 2.93 29.53 -10.02
C GLU A 227 2.21 28.26 -10.51
N PHE A 228 2.82 27.55 -11.45
CA PHE A 228 2.30 26.30 -11.98
C PHE A 228 2.17 25.24 -10.87
N TYR A 229 3.23 25.00 -10.09
CA TYR A 229 3.18 24.07 -8.96
C TYR A 229 2.22 24.53 -7.86
N GLY A 230 2.15 25.84 -7.60
CA GLY A 230 1.17 26.43 -6.66
C GLY A 230 -0.28 26.16 -7.07
N SER A 231 -0.58 26.19 -8.38
CA SER A 231 -1.91 25.84 -8.90
C SER A 231 -2.26 24.37 -8.64
N LEU A 232 -1.33 23.45 -8.92
CA LEU A 232 -1.51 22.02 -8.63
C LEU A 232 -1.66 21.76 -7.13
N ALA A 233 -0.83 22.41 -6.31
CA ALA A 233 -0.86 22.30 -4.86
C ALA A 233 -2.20 22.74 -4.26
N ARG A 234 -2.81 23.82 -4.77
CA ARG A 234 -4.17 24.24 -4.37
C ARG A 234 -5.22 23.18 -4.68
N LYS A 235 -5.17 22.57 -5.87
CA LYS A 235 -6.08 21.47 -6.26
C LYS A 235 -5.92 20.26 -5.33
N SER A 236 -4.68 19.86 -5.05
CA SER A 236 -4.40 18.76 -4.13
C SER A 236 -4.87 19.06 -2.71
N LEU A 237 -4.61 20.27 -2.20
CA LEU A 237 -5.03 20.69 -0.86
C LEU A 237 -6.56 20.65 -0.71
N HIS A 238 -7.29 21.16 -1.70
CA HIS A 238 -8.75 21.08 -1.73
C HIS A 238 -9.23 19.62 -1.70
N ASN A 239 -8.59 18.74 -2.48
CA ASN A 239 -8.91 17.31 -2.45
C ASN A 239 -8.59 16.65 -1.10
N PHE A 240 -7.48 17.02 -0.45
CA PHE A 240 -7.14 16.51 0.88
C PHE A 240 -8.15 16.96 1.94
N GLN A 241 -8.61 18.21 1.87
CA GLN A 241 -9.68 18.71 2.74
C GLN A 241 -10.97 17.93 2.54
N PHE A 242 -11.38 17.72 1.28
CA PHE A 242 -12.54 16.90 0.94
C PHE A 242 -12.46 15.49 1.54
N ILE A 243 -11.31 14.80 1.37
CA ILE A 243 -11.11 13.46 1.95
C ILE A 243 -11.23 13.49 3.47
N LEU A 244 -10.59 14.47 4.13
CA LEU A 244 -10.60 14.57 5.58
C LEU A 244 -12.01 14.78 6.14
N GLU A 245 -12.81 15.63 5.49
CA GLU A 245 -14.15 15.98 5.95
C GLU A 245 -15.17 14.88 5.65
N HIS A 246 -15.16 14.36 4.41
CA HIS A 246 -16.21 13.47 3.93
C HIS A 246 -15.88 11.98 4.09
N VAL A 247 -14.60 11.60 4.06
CA VAL A 247 -14.19 10.19 4.14
C VAL A 247 -13.65 9.86 5.53
N VAL A 248 -12.58 10.53 5.97
CA VAL A 248 -11.98 10.27 7.29
C VAL A 248 -12.94 10.67 8.41
N GLY A 249 -13.62 11.81 8.28
CA GLY A 249 -14.68 12.21 9.21
C GLY A 249 -15.80 11.17 9.32
N PHE A 250 -16.14 10.49 8.23
CA PHE A 250 -17.11 9.38 8.26
C PHE A 250 -16.55 8.18 9.04
N PHE A 251 -15.31 7.75 8.76
CA PHE A 251 -14.66 6.65 9.50
C PHE A 251 -14.63 6.89 11.02
N GLN A 252 -14.34 8.11 11.43
CA GLN A 252 -14.25 8.51 12.83
C GLN A 252 -15.61 8.52 13.53
N ARG A 253 -16.65 9.09 12.91
CA ARG A 253 -18.00 9.17 13.49
C ARG A 253 -18.66 7.81 13.64
N GLU A 254 -18.44 6.94 12.67
CA GLU A 254 -19.13 5.66 12.56
C GLU A 254 -18.45 4.49 13.30
N HIS A 255 -17.29 4.74 13.90
CA HIS A 255 -16.47 3.76 14.61
C HIS A 255 -16.17 2.50 13.77
N PHE A 256 -15.58 2.70 12.60
CA PHE A 256 -15.27 1.63 11.65
C PHE A 256 -14.42 0.52 12.27
N GLN A 257 -14.84 -0.72 12.04
CA GLN A 257 -14.10 -1.93 12.37
C GLN A 257 -13.42 -2.53 11.13
N ASP A 258 -12.65 -3.60 11.33
CA ASP A 258 -11.96 -4.29 10.23
C ASP A 258 -12.95 -4.85 9.21
N GLU A 259 -14.10 -5.34 9.67
CA GLU A 259 -15.19 -5.84 8.83
C GLU A 259 -15.76 -4.73 7.93
N ASP A 260 -15.99 -3.53 8.47
CA ASP A 260 -16.52 -2.39 7.69
C ASP A 260 -15.55 -1.96 6.60
N LEU A 261 -14.25 -1.95 6.91
CA LEU A 261 -13.17 -1.63 5.99
C LEU A 261 -13.00 -2.70 4.89
N ALA A 262 -13.12 -3.98 5.27
CA ALA A 262 -13.11 -5.10 4.34
C ALA A 262 -14.32 -5.05 3.38
N ILE A 263 -15.52 -4.78 3.91
CA ILE A 263 -16.73 -4.58 3.10
C ILE A 263 -16.54 -3.39 2.15
N LEU A 264 -16.01 -2.27 2.62
CA LEU A 264 -15.75 -1.11 1.76
C LEU A 264 -14.79 -1.42 0.60
N LEU A 265 -13.72 -2.18 0.86
CA LEU A 265 -12.82 -2.68 -0.20
C LEU A 265 -13.54 -3.60 -1.18
N LEU A 266 -14.41 -4.48 -0.68
CA LEU A 266 -15.21 -5.37 -1.51
C LEU A 266 -16.15 -4.60 -2.44
N LEU A 267 -16.84 -3.57 -1.92
CA LEU A 267 -17.72 -2.69 -2.69
C LEU A 267 -16.94 -1.93 -3.78
N LEU A 268 -15.73 -1.46 -3.46
CA LEU A 268 -14.86 -0.78 -4.39
C LEU A 268 -14.45 -1.70 -5.56
N ILE A 269 -14.11 -2.96 -5.28
CA ILE A 269 -13.82 -3.97 -6.31
C ILE A 269 -15.06 -4.24 -7.17
N LEU A 270 -16.23 -4.45 -6.55
CA LEU A 270 -17.49 -4.68 -7.27
C LEU A 270 -17.83 -3.52 -8.21
N GLN A 271 -17.81 -2.28 -7.71
CA GLN A 271 -18.20 -1.08 -8.47
C GLN A 271 -17.27 -0.81 -9.65
N THR A 272 -15.96 -0.97 -9.47
CA THR A 272 -14.98 -0.71 -10.54
C THR A 272 -14.96 -1.77 -11.63
N ASN A 273 -15.56 -2.94 -11.38
CA ASN A 273 -15.55 -4.07 -12.31
C ASN A 273 -16.95 -4.46 -12.81
N GLU A 274 -18.01 -3.76 -12.40
CA GLU A 274 -19.40 -4.05 -12.80
C GLU A 274 -19.61 -4.04 -14.32
N HIS A 275 -18.90 -3.15 -15.01
CA HIS A 275 -18.96 -2.97 -16.46
C HIS A 275 -17.74 -3.53 -17.19
N ALA A 276 -16.99 -4.45 -16.56
CA ALA A 276 -15.83 -5.07 -17.20
C ALA A 276 -16.24 -5.81 -18.49
N ALA A 277 -15.48 -5.57 -19.56
CA ALA A 277 -15.71 -6.22 -20.86
C ALA A 277 -15.37 -7.72 -20.85
N GLU A 278 -14.43 -8.13 -19.98
CA GLU A 278 -13.96 -9.51 -19.89
C GLU A 278 -15.03 -10.42 -19.23
N PRO A 279 -15.52 -11.48 -19.90
CA PRO A 279 -16.60 -12.33 -19.38
C PRO A 279 -16.29 -12.96 -18.02
N LYS A 280 -15.05 -13.40 -17.81
CA LYS A 280 -14.61 -13.99 -16.53
C LYS A 280 -14.74 -13.01 -15.36
N ILE A 281 -14.40 -11.74 -15.57
CA ILE A 281 -14.55 -10.70 -14.53
C ILE A 281 -16.03 -10.48 -14.27
N LYS A 282 -16.85 -10.38 -15.32
CA LYS A 282 -18.30 -10.20 -15.18
C LYS A 282 -18.95 -11.34 -14.40
N GLU A 283 -18.60 -12.59 -14.71
CA GLU A 283 -19.07 -13.76 -13.97
C GLU A 283 -18.63 -13.72 -12.51
N ALA A 284 -17.34 -13.46 -12.24
CA ALA A 284 -16.82 -13.36 -10.88
C ALA A 284 -17.52 -12.24 -10.08
N VAL A 285 -17.73 -11.07 -10.68
CA VAL A 285 -18.44 -9.94 -10.06
C VAL A 285 -19.91 -10.30 -9.80
N LEU A 286 -20.59 -10.97 -10.73
CA LEU A 286 -21.96 -11.45 -10.53
C LEU A 286 -22.05 -12.45 -9.37
N SER A 287 -21.12 -13.40 -9.27
CA SER A 287 -21.05 -14.32 -8.13
C SER A 287 -20.75 -13.57 -6.83
N LEU A 288 -19.85 -12.60 -6.87
CA LEU A 288 -19.44 -11.82 -5.70
C LEU A 288 -20.56 -10.93 -5.16
N LYS A 289 -21.53 -10.53 -6.00
CA LYS A 289 -22.76 -9.84 -5.56
C LYS A 289 -23.60 -10.66 -4.58
N SER A 290 -23.36 -11.97 -4.40
CA SER A 290 -23.96 -12.71 -3.27
C SER A 290 -23.59 -12.13 -1.90
N CYS A 291 -22.51 -11.34 -1.81
CA CYS A 291 -22.10 -10.63 -0.60
C CYS A 291 -23.16 -9.66 -0.05
N TRP A 292 -24.09 -9.16 -0.87
CA TRP A 292 -25.11 -8.21 -0.40
C TRP A 292 -25.95 -8.77 0.74
N LYS A 293 -26.30 -10.08 0.66
CA LYS A 293 -27.04 -10.76 1.72
C LYS A 293 -26.22 -10.88 3.00
N GLU A 294 -24.93 -11.14 2.88
CA GLU A 294 -24.03 -11.21 4.03
C GLU A 294 -23.80 -9.84 4.67
N ILE A 295 -23.63 -8.79 3.87
CA ILE A 295 -23.47 -7.40 4.35
C ILE A 295 -24.72 -6.98 5.13
N ASP A 296 -25.91 -7.21 4.57
CA ASP A 296 -27.18 -6.92 5.25
C ASP A 296 -27.29 -7.71 6.57
N THR A 297 -27.02 -9.02 6.53
CA THR A 297 -27.02 -9.87 7.72
C THR A 297 -26.00 -9.41 8.77
N TYR A 298 -24.80 -8.99 8.35
CA TYR A 298 -23.75 -8.49 9.22
C TYR A 298 -24.21 -7.26 10.01
N TYR A 299 -24.76 -6.27 9.32
CA TYR A 299 -25.22 -5.03 9.96
C TYR A 299 -26.46 -5.25 10.84
N GLN A 300 -27.39 -6.11 10.44
CA GLN A 300 -28.52 -6.52 11.28
C GLN A 300 -28.04 -7.19 12.58
N ARG A 301 -27.10 -8.14 12.51
CA ARG A 301 -26.54 -8.82 13.70
C ARG A 301 -25.83 -7.88 14.65
N ARG A 302 -25.28 -6.76 14.15
CA ARG A 302 -24.60 -5.73 14.94
C ARG A 302 -25.53 -4.67 15.51
N ASN A 303 -26.84 -4.75 15.26
CA ASN A 303 -27.81 -3.69 15.57
C ASN A 303 -27.36 -2.30 15.08
N LYS A 304 -26.66 -2.26 13.93
CA LYS A 304 -26.32 -1.01 13.25
C LYS A 304 -27.55 -0.51 12.48
N ASP A 305 -27.63 0.79 12.26
CA ASP A 305 -28.69 1.37 11.42
C ASP A 305 -28.68 0.70 10.03
N PRO A 306 -29.81 0.16 9.54
CA PRO A 306 -29.91 -0.39 8.18
C PRO A 306 -29.44 0.58 7.08
N SER A 307 -29.48 1.90 7.32
CA SER A 307 -28.96 2.90 6.40
C SER A 307 -27.43 2.86 6.23
N PHE A 308 -26.72 2.24 7.17
CA PHE A 308 -25.26 2.27 7.27
C PHE A 308 -24.56 1.69 6.03
N TRP A 309 -25.00 0.53 5.54
CA TRP A 309 -24.37 -0.04 4.34
C TRP A 309 -24.69 0.78 3.09
N GLY A 310 -25.83 1.48 3.05
CA GLY A 310 -26.12 2.50 2.05
C GLY A 310 -25.14 3.67 2.12
N ASN A 311 -24.78 4.10 3.32
CA ASN A 311 -23.76 5.13 3.53
C ASN A 311 -22.36 4.66 3.05
N LEU A 312 -22.05 3.36 3.14
CA LEU A 312 -20.81 2.82 2.54
C LEU A 312 -20.80 2.99 1.02
N LEU A 313 -21.93 2.82 0.34
CA LEU A 313 -22.00 3.08 -1.11
C LEU A 313 -21.79 4.56 -1.43
N MET A 314 -22.39 5.44 -0.65
CA MET A 314 -22.17 6.88 -0.78
C MET A 314 -20.70 7.26 -0.52
N LEU A 315 -20.02 6.53 0.37
CA LEU A 315 -18.60 6.68 0.62
C LEU A 315 -17.75 6.25 -0.58
N VAL A 316 -18.13 5.18 -1.30
CA VAL A 316 -17.46 4.82 -2.58
C VAL A 316 -17.62 5.94 -3.61
N SER A 317 -18.79 6.60 -3.66
CA SER A 317 -18.98 7.79 -4.48
C SER A 317 -18.03 8.94 -4.10
N SER A 318 -17.81 9.17 -2.80
CA SER A 318 -16.81 10.16 -2.33
C SER A 318 -15.38 9.80 -2.77
N PHE A 319 -15.01 8.52 -2.78
CA PHE A 319 -13.72 8.11 -3.36
C PHE A 319 -13.64 8.41 -4.85
N HIS A 320 -14.71 8.18 -5.62
CA HIS A 320 -14.76 8.57 -7.03
C HIS A 320 -14.58 10.07 -7.22
N THR A 321 -15.32 10.90 -6.48
CA THR A 321 -15.17 12.37 -6.53
C THR A 321 -13.73 12.78 -6.25
N SER A 322 -13.11 12.20 -5.23
CA SER A 322 -11.72 12.51 -4.88
C SER A 322 -10.73 12.08 -5.97
N VAL A 323 -10.90 10.87 -6.53
CA VAL A 323 -10.05 10.40 -7.63
C VAL A 323 -10.18 11.27 -8.86
N SER A 324 -11.41 11.64 -9.24
CA SER A 324 -11.66 12.54 -10.37
C SER A 324 -11.08 13.93 -10.15
N ALA A 325 -11.23 14.49 -8.94
CA ALA A 325 -10.67 15.81 -8.60
C ALA A 325 -9.13 15.82 -8.65
N ASN A 326 -8.48 14.70 -8.31
CA ASN A 326 -7.02 14.59 -8.30
C ASN A 326 -6.42 14.03 -9.60
N GLU A 327 -7.25 13.60 -10.55
CA GLU A 327 -6.79 12.99 -11.81
C GLU A 327 -5.94 13.96 -12.64
N GLU A 328 -6.37 15.22 -12.72
CA GLU A 328 -5.62 16.25 -13.43
C GLU A 328 -4.23 16.46 -12.83
N VAL A 329 -4.14 16.49 -11.49
CA VAL A 329 -2.86 16.63 -10.79
C VAL A 329 -1.95 15.45 -11.10
N TYR A 330 -2.44 14.23 -10.97
CA TYR A 330 -1.64 13.02 -11.24
C TYR A 330 -1.15 12.98 -12.69
N ARG A 331 -2.02 13.24 -13.67
CA ARG A 331 -1.64 13.26 -15.09
C ARG A 331 -0.61 14.34 -15.38
N THR A 332 -0.76 15.51 -14.77
CA THR A 332 0.16 16.63 -14.96
C THR A 332 1.54 16.35 -14.37
N LEU A 333 1.61 15.89 -13.11
CA LEU A 333 2.88 15.53 -12.48
C LEU A 333 3.58 14.37 -13.20
N GLN A 334 2.79 13.43 -13.73
CA GLN A 334 3.30 12.34 -14.54
C GLN A 334 3.82 12.83 -15.90
N PHE A 335 3.14 13.77 -16.56
CA PHE A 335 3.63 14.38 -17.80
C PHE A 335 4.99 15.06 -17.61
N ILE A 336 5.15 15.77 -16.49
CA ILE A 336 6.39 16.49 -16.14
C ILE A 336 7.54 15.54 -15.80
N SER A 337 7.26 14.50 -15.02
CA SER A 337 8.29 13.54 -14.58
C SER A 337 8.57 12.44 -15.59
N GLY A 338 7.64 12.16 -16.50
CA GLY A 338 7.64 10.97 -17.34
C GLY A 338 7.40 9.67 -16.55
N LYS A 339 7.13 9.75 -15.24
CA LYS A 339 7.02 8.61 -14.31
C LYS A 339 5.67 8.60 -13.60
N GLY A 340 5.23 7.42 -13.17
CA GLY A 340 3.94 7.29 -12.49
C GLY A 340 3.56 5.84 -12.22
N ALA A 341 3.29 5.51 -10.95
CA ALA A 341 3.00 4.15 -10.53
C ALA A 341 1.82 3.51 -11.28
N LEU A 342 0.70 4.24 -11.38
CA LEU A 342 -0.51 3.78 -12.07
C LEU A 342 -0.26 3.51 -13.56
N ILE A 343 0.44 4.42 -14.22
CA ILE A 343 0.68 4.34 -15.67
C ILE A 343 1.72 3.27 -15.98
N ALA A 344 2.72 3.09 -15.12
CA ALA A 344 3.68 2.01 -15.26
C ALA A 344 2.96 0.66 -15.26
N ILE A 345 2.01 0.46 -14.35
CA ILE A 345 1.20 -0.77 -14.29
C ILE A 345 0.29 -0.90 -15.52
N GLU A 346 -0.40 0.18 -15.92
CA GLU A 346 -1.24 0.20 -17.13
C GLU A 346 -0.44 -0.20 -18.38
N LYS A 347 0.77 0.37 -18.56
CA LYS A 347 1.63 0.10 -19.72
C LYS A 347 2.26 -1.29 -19.70
N ARG A 348 2.66 -1.78 -18.52
CA ARG A 348 3.37 -3.06 -18.36
C ARG A 348 2.42 -4.25 -18.21
N GLY A 349 1.12 -3.99 -18.04
CA GLY A 349 0.06 -4.99 -17.86
C GLY A 349 0.02 -5.61 -16.47
N ALA A 350 1.16 -5.82 -15.82
CA ALA A 350 1.25 -6.45 -14.51
C ALA A 350 2.22 -5.69 -13.59
N VAL A 351 1.95 -5.75 -12.29
CA VAL A 351 2.76 -5.07 -11.27
C VAL A 351 4.18 -5.62 -11.20
N GLU A 352 4.37 -6.92 -11.42
CA GLU A 352 5.69 -7.56 -11.34
C GLU A 352 6.61 -7.19 -12.51
N ASN A 353 6.04 -6.59 -13.57
CA ASN A 353 6.77 -6.15 -14.74
C ASN A 353 7.30 -4.71 -14.61
N CYS A 354 6.89 -3.98 -13.57
CA CYS A 354 7.37 -2.64 -13.32
C CYS A 354 8.73 -2.66 -12.60
N LYS A 355 9.59 -1.68 -12.91
CA LYS A 355 10.93 -1.54 -12.32
C LYS A 355 10.97 -0.36 -11.36
N SER A 356 11.89 -0.36 -10.41
CA SER A 356 12.13 0.76 -9.48
C SER A 356 12.26 2.11 -10.21
N ASP A 357 12.88 2.12 -11.38
CA ASP A 357 13.13 3.32 -12.18
C ASP A 357 11.87 3.91 -12.82
N ASP A 358 10.76 3.15 -12.85
CA ASP A 358 9.47 3.63 -13.35
C ASP A 358 8.79 4.63 -12.37
N PHE A 359 9.37 4.85 -11.18
CA PHE A 359 8.80 5.63 -10.08
C PHE A 359 9.65 6.81 -9.62
#